data_AF-A0A820L7X2-F1
#
_entry.id   AF-A0A820L7X2-F1
#
_cell.length_a   1.000
_cell.length_b   1.000
_cell.length_c   1.000
_cell.angle_alpha   90.00
_cell.angle_beta   90.00
_cell.angle_gamma   90.00
#
_symmetry.space_group_name_H-M   'P 1'
#
loop_
_entity.id
_entity.type
_entity.pdbx_description
1 polymer ?
#
loop_
_entity_poly.entity_id
_entity_poly.type
_entity_poly.pdbx_seq_one_letter_code
_entity_poly.pdbx_strand_id
1 'polypeptide(L)'
;MNNVAIFLGYGNGTFSPVTEFSTGDGSSPSFVQAGDFNNDHILDIAVANYGTSGIVVLFGFGDGSFLLGTEYQTGVGSTPYAFAIGDF
;
A
#
# COMPACT_ATOMS: atom_id res chain seq x y z
N MET A 1 -10.93 -9.58 -5.14
CA MET A 1 -10.69 -8.11 -5.06
C MET A 1 -9.21 -7.98 -4.85
N ASN A 2 -8.51 -7.32 -5.77
CA ASN A 2 -7.05 -7.38 -5.85
C ASN A 2 -6.43 -5.97 -5.86
N ASN A 3 -7.21 -4.95 -5.50
CA ASN A 3 -6.85 -3.55 -5.72
C ASN A 3 -6.92 -2.79 -4.40
N VAL A 4 -6.09 -1.76 -4.29
CA VAL A 4 -6.23 -0.66 -3.34
C VAL A 4 -6.73 0.57 -4.09
N ALA A 5 -7.73 1.25 -3.52
CA ALA A 5 -8.30 2.46 -4.06
C ALA A 5 -7.81 3.68 -3.25
N ILE A 6 -7.32 4.70 -3.94
CA ILE A 6 -6.81 5.94 -3.34
C ILE A 6 -7.72 7.10 -3.76
N PHE A 7 -8.12 7.88 -2.75
CA PHE A 7 -8.89 9.12 -2.89
C PHE A 7 -8.07 10.24 -2.27
N LEU A 8 -7.52 11.15 -3.08
CA LEU A 8 -6.68 12.23 -2.59
C LEU A 8 -7.55 13.34 -2.00
N GLY A 9 -7.36 13.68 -0.74
CA GLY A 9 -8.13 14.75 -0.08
C GLY A 9 -7.66 16.14 -0.50
N TYR A 10 -8.60 17.02 -0.87
CA TYR A 10 -8.31 18.42 -1.21
C TYR A 10 -8.30 19.37 0.02
N GLY A 11 -8.46 18.83 1.22
CA GLY A 11 -8.44 19.60 2.48
C GLY A 11 -9.71 20.39 2.80
N ASN A 12 -10.73 20.33 1.93
CA ASN A 12 -12.03 21.00 2.11
C ASN A 12 -13.18 19.99 2.33
N GLY A 13 -12.85 18.74 2.66
CA GLY A 13 -13.81 17.65 2.82
C GLY A 13 -14.21 16.94 1.53
N THR A 14 -13.65 17.33 0.37
CA THR A 14 -13.81 16.59 -0.89
C THR A 14 -12.53 15.83 -1.26
N PHE A 15 -12.69 14.87 -2.16
CA PHE A 15 -11.62 13.98 -2.62
C PHE A 15 -11.53 13.99 -4.14
N SER A 16 -10.36 13.62 -4.66
CA SER A 16 -10.17 13.32 -6.07
C SER A 16 -11.04 12.15 -6.50
N PRO A 17 -11.26 11.98 -7.82
CA PRO A 17 -11.67 10.69 -8.36
C PRO A 17 -10.74 9.57 -7.89
N VAL A 18 -11.30 8.36 -7.80
CA VAL A 18 -10.56 7.16 -7.37
C VAL A 18 -9.41 6.85 -8.33
N THR A 19 -8.25 6.54 -7.76
CA THR A 19 -7.17 5.86 -8.48
C THR A 19 -7.00 4.47 -7.90
N GLU A 20 -7.01 3.45 -8.74
CA GLU A 20 -6.87 2.05 -8.32
C GLU A 20 -5.49 1.50 -8.66
N PHE A 21 -4.93 0.73 -7.74
CA PHE A 21 -3.67 0.03 -7.91
C PHE A 21 -3.90 -1.46 -7.65
N SER A 22 -3.63 -2.29 -8.66
CA SER A 22 -3.61 -3.74 -8.46
C SER A 22 -2.39 -4.12 -7.62
N THR A 23 -2.62 -4.92 -6.57
CA THR A 23 -1.56 -5.47 -5.72
C THR A 23 -1.23 -6.92 -6.07
N GLY A 24 -1.68 -7.39 -7.24
CA GLY A 24 -1.43 -8.72 -7.79
C GLY A 24 -2.65 -9.64 -7.77
N ASP A 25 -2.69 -10.61 -8.66
CA ASP A 25 -3.84 -11.52 -8.77
C ASP A 25 -4.01 -12.40 -7.53
N GLY A 26 -5.23 -12.44 -6.99
CA GLY A 26 -5.57 -13.20 -5.78
C GLY A 26 -5.08 -12.57 -4.47
N SER A 27 -4.40 -11.42 -4.53
CA SER A 27 -3.77 -10.73 -3.39
C SER A 27 -4.69 -10.49 -2.21
N SER A 28 -5.97 -10.18 -2.42
CA SER A 28 -6.94 -9.90 -1.35
C SER A 28 -6.37 -8.92 -0.30
N PRO A 29 -6.05 -7.67 -0.67
CA PRO A 29 -5.46 -6.70 0.25
C PRO A 29 -6.35 -6.49 1.47
N SER A 30 -5.76 -6.59 2.67
CA SER A 30 -6.49 -6.63 3.94
C SER A 30 -6.16 -5.49 4.89
N PHE A 31 -4.97 -4.91 4.76
CA PHE A 31 -4.49 -3.85 5.63
C PHE A 31 -3.52 -2.92 4.91
N VAL A 32 -3.53 -1.65 5.27
CA VAL A 32 -2.67 -0.61 4.70
C VAL A 32 -2.04 0.24 5.79
N GLN A 33 -0.83 0.71 5.55
CA GLN A 33 -0.14 1.67 6.41
C GLN A 33 0.69 2.63 5.58
N ALA A 34 0.74 3.90 5.98
CA ALA A 34 1.58 4.90 5.33
C ALA A 34 2.86 5.13 6.14
N GLY A 35 3.98 5.32 5.44
CA GLY A 35 5.29 5.57 6.01
C GLY A 35 6.29 5.90 4.90
N ASP A 36 7.46 6.42 5.24
CA ASP A 36 8.56 6.56 4.30
C ASP A 36 9.35 5.23 4.29
N PHE A 37 9.22 4.44 3.22
CA PHE A 37 9.83 3.12 3.12
C PHE A 37 11.05 3.09 2.19
N ASN A 38 11.31 4.16 1.45
CA ASN A 38 12.45 4.29 0.54
C ASN A 38 13.44 5.40 0.93
N ASN A 39 13.18 6.11 2.05
CA ASN A 39 13.98 7.17 2.63
C ASN A 39 14.11 8.41 1.73
N ASP A 40 13.03 8.78 1.02
CA ASP A 40 12.95 9.99 0.19
C ASP A 40 12.19 11.14 0.87
N HIS A 41 11.72 10.96 2.10
CA HIS A 41 10.87 11.87 2.89
C HIS A 41 9.46 12.10 2.31
N ILE A 42 9.01 11.24 1.40
CA ILE A 42 7.66 11.21 0.86
C ILE A 42 6.93 10.01 1.47
N LEU A 43 5.63 10.17 1.70
CA LEU A 43 4.82 9.07 2.21
C LEU A 43 4.56 8.04 1.11
N ASP A 44 4.94 6.81 1.40
CA ASP A 44 4.58 5.61 0.67
C ASP A 44 3.41 4.89 1.34
N ILE A 45 2.89 3.83 0.70
CA ILE A 45 1.85 2.96 1.25
C ILE A 45 2.31 1.51 1.22
N ALA A 46 2.39 0.86 2.36
CA ALA A 46 2.55 -0.59 2.47
C ALA A 46 1.18 -1.25 2.56
N VAL A 47 1.01 -2.36 1.83
CA VAL A 47 -0.25 -3.12 1.74
C VAL A 47 0.01 -4.59 2.08
N ALA A 48 -0.68 -5.11 3.09
CA ALA A 48 -0.70 -6.53 3.38
C ALA A 48 -1.71 -7.23 2.47
N ASN A 49 -1.22 -8.10 1.60
CA ASN A 49 -2.04 -8.94 0.75
C ASN A 49 -2.37 -10.20 1.53
N TYR A 50 -3.62 -10.43 1.92
CA TYR A 50 -3.96 -11.61 2.74
C TYR A 50 -3.97 -12.90 1.93
N GLY A 51 -4.39 -12.82 0.66
CA GLY A 51 -4.54 -13.97 -0.24
C GLY A 51 -3.23 -14.41 -0.89
N THR A 52 -2.22 -13.54 -0.90
CA THR A 52 -0.84 -13.89 -1.25
C THR A 52 0.03 -13.78 -0.01
N SER A 53 1.16 -14.47 0.04
CA SER A 53 2.05 -14.40 1.21
C SER A 53 2.95 -13.15 1.18
N GLY A 54 2.40 -11.98 0.88
CA GLY A 54 3.16 -10.79 0.49
C GLY A 54 2.70 -9.46 1.09
N ILE A 55 3.65 -8.54 1.27
CA ILE A 55 3.42 -7.11 1.49
C ILE A 55 3.94 -6.37 0.28
N VAL A 56 3.13 -5.52 -0.36
CA VAL A 56 3.59 -4.66 -1.45
C VAL A 56 3.70 -3.21 -1.00
N VAL A 57 4.71 -2.50 -1.46
CA VAL A 57 4.87 -1.06 -1.21
C VAL A 57 4.51 -0.29 -2.47
N LEU A 58 3.68 0.74 -2.34
CA LEU A 58 3.40 1.73 -3.37
C LEU A 58 4.21 2.97 -3.02
N PHE A 59 5.20 3.31 -3.84
CA PHE A 59 6.07 4.46 -3.60
C PHE A 59 5.38 5.76 -4.00
N GLY A 60 5.34 6.73 -3.10
CA GLY A 60 4.71 8.02 -3.32
C GLY A 60 5.61 9.01 -4.06
N PHE A 61 5.00 9.97 -4.76
CA PHE A 61 5.72 11.09 -5.39
C PHE A 61 5.41 12.46 -4.76
N GLY A 62 4.63 12.48 -3.67
CA GLY A 62 4.32 13.70 -2.90
C GLY A 62 3.21 14.57 -3.50
N ASP A 63 2.77 14.27 -4.73
CA ASP A 63 1.64 14.91 -5.40
C ASP A 63 0.34 14.09 -5.33
N GLY A 64 0.36 12.98 -4.57
CA GLY A 64 -0.74 12.03 -4.46
C GLY A 64 -0.74 10.95 -5.54
N SER A 65 0.25 10.93 -6.43
CA SER A 65 0.51 9.79 -7.31
C SER A 65 1.43 8.76 -6.64
N PHE A 66 1.31 7.51 -7.09
CA PHE A 66 2.05 6.37 -6.57
C PHE A 66 2.53 5.47 -7.69
N LEU A 67 3.64 4.78 -7.46
CA LEU A 67 4.14 3.70 -8.31
C LEU A 67 4.05 2.38 -7.55
N LEU A 68 3.51 1.34 -8.19
CA LEU A 68 3.58 -0.01 -7.63
C LEU A 68 5.05 -0.43 -7.50
N GLY A 69 5.49 -0.63 -6.28
CA GLY A 69 6.86 -0.95 -5.93
C GLY A 69 7.06 -2.44 -5.65
N THR A 70 7.99 -2.70 -4.76
CA THR A 70 8.47 -4.05 -4.44
C THR A 70 7.46 -4.84 -3.60
N GLU A 71 7.33 -6.13 -3.90
CA GLU A 71 6.65 -7.10 -3.04
C GLU A 71 7.68 -7.82 -2.15
N TYR A 72 7.36 -7.90 -0.85
CA TYR A 72 8.14 -8.57 0.18
C TYR A 72 7.38 -9.80 0.67
N GLN A 73 7.98 -10.97 0.54
CA GLN A 73 7.39 -12.22 1.00
C GLN A 73 7.44 -12.32 2.52
N THR A 74 6.32 -12.70 3.12
CA THR A 74 6.15 -12.88 4.57
C THR A 74 6.27 -14.35 5.01
N GLY A 75 6.57 -15.24 4.05
CA GLY A 75 6.81 -16.67 4.26
C GLY A 75 5.77 -17.54 3.54
N VAL A 76 6.18 -18.69 3.03
CA VAL A 76 5.31 -19.56 2.21
C VAL A 76 4.05 -19.97 2.98
N GLY A 77 2.88 -19.67 2.42
CA GLY A 77 1.58 -20.01 3.02
C GLY A 77 1.14 -19.10 4.17
N SER A 78 1.89 -18.03 4.45
CA SER A 78 1.45 -16.99 5.38
C SER A 78 0.30 -16.16 4.79
N THR A 79 -0.45 -15.54 5.68
CA THR A 79 -1.63 -14.71 5.39
C THR A 79 -1.52 -13.40 6.17
N PRO A 80 -0.71 -12.44 5.72
CA PRO A 80 -0.48 -11.21 6.48
C PRO A 80 -1.79 -10.42 6.57
N TYR A 81 -2.23 -10.19 7.81
CA TYR A 81 -3.49 -9.49 8.11
C TYR A 81 -3.27 -8.08 8.67
N ALA A 82 -2.18 -7.86 9.41
CA ALA A 82 -1.82 -6.57 9.97
C ALA A 82 -0.31 -6.53 10.23
N PHE A 83 0.25 -5.33 10.32
CA PHE A 83 1.64 -5.07 10.65
C PHE A 83 1.78 -3.72 11.36
N ALA A 84 2.95 -3.49 11.96
CA ALA A 84 3.30 -2.22 12.58
C ALA A 84 4.55 -1.64 11.93
N ILE A 85 4.57 -0.33 11.72
CA ILE A 85 5.77 0.43 11.38
C ILE A 85 6.46 0.95 12.64
N GLY A 86 7.78 0.99 12.61
CA GLY A 86 8.62 1.60 13.62
C GLY A 86 10.07 1.68 13.16
N ASP A 87 10.77 2.70 13.62
CA ASP A 87 12.23 2.75 13.61
C ASP A 87 12.69 2.24 14.99
N PHE A 88 13.40 1.12 15.01
CA PHE A 88 13.66 0.32 16.23
C PHE A 88 15.14 0.29 16.60
#